data_AF-A0A3D6CGY8-F1
#
_entry.id   AF-A0A3D6CGY8-F1
#
_cell.length_a   1.000
_cell.length_b   1.000
_cell.length_c   1.000
_cell.angle_alpha   90.00
_cell.angle_beta   90.00
_cell.angle_gamma   90.00
#
_symmetry.space_group_name_H-M   'P 1'
#
loop_
_entity.id
_entity.type
_entity.pdbx_description
1 polymer ?
#
loop_
_entity_poly.entity_id
_entity_poly.type
_entity_poly.pdbx_seq_one_letter_code
_entity_poly.pdbx_strand_id
1 'polypeptide(L)'
;IFYHETVGKTPVQTEAIGEPVAINIEQLMGKWLIYRRQAEAGIRDEARMLIKSFEIREIISGNKASGEIAFFSNDITETATCTFIFSNGNMTLETDKHNWVFMTYKADGREFIFGEKGRFMYYAKH
;
A
#
# COMPACT_ATOMS: atom_id res chain seq x y z
N ILE A 1 45.28 -2.56 20.72
CA ILE A 1 43.88 -2.71 21.20
C ILE A 1 43.01 -2.65 19.95
N PHE A 2 42.42 -3.78 19.55
CA PHE A 2 41.54 -3.86 18.37
C PHE A 2 40.15 -4.25 18.89
N TYR A 3 39.19 -3.33 18.79
CA TYR A 3 37.80 -3.62 19.11
C TYR A 3 37.08 -4.00 17.81
N HIS A 4 36.63 -5.25 17.76
CA HIS A 4 35.80 -5.80 16.72
C HIS A 4 34.33 -5.49 17.10
N GLU A 5 33.66 -4.58 16.39
CA GLU A 5 32.22 -4.42 16.56
C GLU A 5 31.51 -5.54 15.78
N THR A 6 31.21 -6.63 16.48
CA THR A 6 30.25 -7.62 16.02
C THR A 6 28.86 -7.01 16.18
N VAL A 7 28.40 -6.26 15.18
CA VAL A 7 27.02 -5.76 15.14
C VAL A 7 26.13 -6.99 15.00
N GLY A 8 25.53 -7.41 16.12
CA GLY A 8 24.58 -8.50 16.16
C GLY A 8 23.50 -8.26 15.11
N LYS A 9 23.43 -9.15 14.11
CA LYS A 9 22.29 -9.22 13.19
C LYS A 9 21.09 -9.68 14.01
N THR A 10 20.45 -8.78 14.74
CA THR A 10 19.07 -8.99 15.16
C THR A 10 18.27 -9.06 13.86
N PRO A 11 17.75 -10.24 13.46
CA PRO A 11 16.91 -10.30 12.29
C PRO A 11 15.71 -9.42 12.60
N VAL A 12 15.53 -8.36 11.81
CA VAL A 12 14.33 -7.53 11.86
C VAL A 12 13.18 -8.52 11.70
N GLN A 13 12.42 -8.76 12.78
CA GLN A 13 11.25 -9.63 12.73
C GLN A 13 10.37 -9.07 11.62
N THR A 14 10.30 -9.80 10.53
CA THR A 14 9.36 -9.50 9.47
C THR A 14 8.04 -9.95 10.05
N GLU A 15 7.19 -9.02 10.51
CA GLU A 15 5.84 -9.35 10.96
C GLU A 15 5.22 -10.28 9.92
N ALA A 16 4.77 -11.45 10.37
CA ALA A 16 4.17 -12.43 9.49
C ALA A 16 2.87 -11.83 8.94
N ILE A 17 2.91 -11.41 7.68
CA ILE A 17 1.73 -10.90 6.98
C ILE A 17 0.76 -12.07 6.82
N GLY A 18 -0.43 -11.91 7.40
CA GLY A 18 -1.49 -12.92 7.42
C GLY A 18 -2.11 -13.21 6.04
N GLU A 19 -3.30 -13.79 6.06
CA GLU A 19 -4.14 -13.96 4.87
C GLU A 19 -4.84 -12.64 4.50
N PRO A 20 -5.27 -12.46 3.24
CA PRO A 20 -6.05 -11.28 2.85
C PRO A 20 -7.31 -11.12 3.70
N VAL A 21 -7.62 -9.89 4.10
CA VAL A 21 -8.74 -9.56 4.99
C VAL A 21 -9.88 -8.91 4.23
N ALA A 22 -11.11 -9.19 4.64
CA ALA A 22 -12.27 -8.43 4.17
C ALA A 22 -12.18 -6.98 4.65
N ILE A 23 -12.59 -6.05 3.79
CA ILE A 23 -12.40 -4.62 4.00
C ILE A 23 -13.75 -3.99 4.36
N ASN A 24 -13.80 -3.28 5.49
CA ASN A 24 -14.90 -2.38 5.78
C ASN A 24 -14.59 -0.97 5.23
N ILE A 25 -15.18 -0.63 4.09
CA ILE A 25 -14.91 0.62 3.38
C ILE A 25 -15.24 1.89 4.20
N GLU A 26 -16.18 1.80 5.14
CA GLU A 26 -16.56 2.92 6.01
C GLU A 26 -15.41 3.36 6.94
N GLN A 27 -14.53 2.42 7.29
CA GLN A 27 -13.36 2.69 8.14
C GLN A 27 -12.18 3.26 7.36
N LEU A 28 -12.29 3.37 6.03
CA LEU A 28 -11.19 3.80 5.16
C LEU A 28 -11.30 5.24 4.67
N MET A 29 -12.37 5.94 5.05
CA MET A 29 -12.56 7.35 4.70
C MET A 29 -11.37 8.20 5.16
N GLY A 30 -11.00 9.17 4.33
CA GLY A 30 -9.91 10.11 4.61
C GLY A 30 -8.59 9.73 3.94
N LYS A 31 -7.50 10.35 4.41
CA LYS A 31 -6.20 10.36 3.72
C LYS A 31 -5.21 9.37 4.34
N TRP A 32 -4.73 8.45 3.51
CA TRP A 32 -3.76 7.43 3.87
C TRP A 32 -2.38 7.78 3.29
N LEU A 33 -1.39 7.90 4.15
CA LEU A 33 0.00 8.21 3.78
C LEU A 33 0.85 6.94 3.81
N ILE A 34 1.54 6.63 2.70
CA ILE A 34 2.48 5.51 2.65
C ILE A 34 3.75 5.90 3.41
N TYR A 35 3.96 5.27 4.57
CA TYR A 35 5.11 5.55 5.44
C TYR A 35 6.23 4.52 5.28
N ARG A 36 5.91 3.31 4.80
CA ARG A 36 6.88 2.24 4.57
C ARG A 36 6.51 1.45 3.32
N ARG A 37 7.55 1.04 2.59
CA ARG A 37 7.48 0.07 1.49
C ARG A 37 8.45 -1.05 1.79
N GLN A 38 8.10 -2.28 1.44
CA GLN A 38 8.97 -3.43 1.60
C GLN A 38 8.96 -4.25 0.31
N ALA A 39 10.13 -4.43 -0.27
CA ALA A 39 10.33 -5.22 -1.48
C ALA A 39 11.23 -6.43 -1.16
N GLU A 40 11.03 -7.54 -1.86
CA GLU A 40 11.96 -8.66 -1.82
C GLU A 40 13.30 -8.27 -2.48
N ALA A 41 14.41 -8.78 -1.94
CA ALA A 41 15.74 -8.53 -2.48
C ALA A 41 15.87 -9.09 -3.91
N GLY A 42 16.41 -8.29 -4.83
CA GLY A 42 16.61 -8.70 -6.22
C GLY A 42 15.46 -8.34 -7.17
N ILE A 43 14.34 -7.79 -6.68
CA ILE A 43 13.32 -7.23 -7.56
C ILE A 43 13.80 -5.87 -8.11
N ARG A 44 14.19 -5.86 -9.39
CA ARG A 44 14.32 -4.62 -10.20
C ARG A 44 12.94 -4.26 -10.73
N ASP A 45 12.19 -3.46 -9.97
CA ASP A 45 10.90 -2.94 -10.41
C ASP A 45 11.12 -1.57 -11.09
N GLU A 46 11.86 -1.56 -12.20
CA GLU A 46 12.30 -0.33 -12.89
C GLU A 46 11.14 0.48 -13.50
N ALA A 47 9.92 -0.07 -13.53
CA ALA A 47 8.73 0.56 -14.14
C ALA A 47 7.53 0.72 -13.19
N ARG A 48 7.65 0.35 -11.91
CA ARG A 48 6.50 0.47 -11.00
C ARG A 48 6.30 1.89 -10.52
N MET A 49 5.17 2.48 -10.92
CA MET A 49 4.67 3.70 -10.29
C MET A 49 4.44 3.46 -8.80
N LEU A 50 5.13 4.23 -7.96
CA LEU A 50 5.12 4.03 -6.52
C LEU A 50 4.04 4.90 -5.87
N ILE A 51 3.10 4.26 -5.18
CA ILE A 51 2.05 4.98 -4.46
C ILE A 51 2.67 5.72 -3.28
N LYS A 52 2.34 7.00 -3.13
CA LYS A 52 2.78 7.90 -2.05
C LYS A 52 1.69 8.13 -1.03
N SER A 53 0.47 8.32 -1.49
CA SER A 53 -0.72 8.45 -0.64
C SER A 53 -1.97 8.20 -1.46
N PHE A 54 -3.07 7.94 -0.78
CA PHE A 54 -4.40 7.97 -1.38
C PHE A 54 -5.39 8.58 -0.39
N GLU A 55 -6.48 9.13 -0.88
CA GLU A 55 -7.54 9.72 -0.08
C GLU A 55 -8.87 9.20 -0.59
N ILE A 56 -9.68 8.64 0.30
CA ILE A 56 -11.04 8.20 0.01
C ILE A 56 -11.99 9.30 0.50
N ARG A 57 -12.76 9.89 -0.42
CA ARG A 57 -13.61 11.06 -0.14
C ARG A 57 -15.09 10.74 -0.11
N GLU A 58 -15.52 9.76 -0.88
CA GLU A 58 -16.94 9.40 -0.99
C GLU A 58 -17.09 7.90 -1.23
N ILE A 59 -18.09 7.30 -0.60
CA ILE A 59 -18.48 5.90 -0.80
C ILE A 59 -19.62 5.89 -1.82
N ILE A 60 -19.39 5.27 -2.98
CA ILE A 60 -20.37 5.18 -4.07
C ILE A 60 -21.32 4.00 -3.83
N SER A 61 -20.78 2.86 -3.38
CA SER A 61 -21.55 1.65 -3.06
C SER A 61 -20.81 0.83 -2.00
N GLY A 62 -21.42 -0.25 -1.51
CA GLY A 62 -20.87 -1.07 -0.43
C GLY A 62 -19.46 -1.65 -0.66
N ASN A 63 -18.95 -1.58 -1.89
CA ASN A 63 -17.60 -2.03 -2.22
C ASN A 63 -16.83 -1.06 -3.15
N LYS A 64 -17.35 0.15 -3.38
CA LYS A 64 -16.79 1.12 -4.32
C LYS A 64 -16.73 2.51 -3.69
N ALA A 65 -15.61 3.19 -3.83
CA ALA A 65 -15.43 4.56 -3.39
C ALA A 65 -14.69 5.41 -4.44
N SER A 66 -14.77 6.73 -4.29
CA SER A 66 -14.04 7.71 -5.10
C SER A 66 -13.13 8.56 -4.22
N GLY A 67 -12.08 9.09 -4.84
CA GLY A 67 -11.16 10.01 -4.22
C GLY A 67 -9.95 10.28 -5.09
N GLU A 68 -8.76 10.35 -4.49
CA GLU A 68 -7.53 10.70 -5.18
C GLU A 68 -6.38 9.78 -4.78
N ILE A 69 -5.43 9.60 -5.69
CA ILE A 69 -4.18 8.89 -5.45
C ILE A 69 -3.02 9.77 -5.88
N ALA A 70 -1.96 9.79 -5.08
CA ALA A 70 -0.69 10.40 -5.43
C ALA A 70 0.37 9.31 -5.59
N PHE A 71 1.07 9.31 -6.72
CA PHE A 71 2.08 8.31 -7.05
C PHE A 71 3.26 8.93 -7.81
N PHE A 72 4.41 8.25 -7.77
CA PHE A 72 5.58 8.64 -8.54
C PHE A 72 5.51 8.04 -9.94
N SER A 73 5.74 8.89 -10.93
CA SER A 73 5.76 8.59 -12.37
C SER A 73 6.85 9.43 -12.99
N ASN A 74 7.80 8.83 -13.71
CA ASN A 74 8.88 9.54 -14.43
C ASN A 74 9.54 10.66 -13.61
N ASP A 75 9.99 10.33 -12.39
CA ASP A 75 10.65 11.25 -11.44
C ASP A 75 9.81 12.42 -10.89
N ILE A 76 8.50 12.48 -11.22
CA ILE A 76 7.57 13.46 -10.65
C ILE A 76 6.48 12.79 -9.81
N THR A 77 5.94 13.52 -8.83
CA THR A 77 4.72 13.11 -8.13
C THR A 77 3.52 13.59 -8.95
N GLU A 78 2.69 12.66 -9.38
CA GLU A 78 1.40 12.93 -10.00
C GLU A 78 0.26 12.64 -9.02
N THR A 79 -0.82 13.41 -9.12
CA THR A 79 -2.08 13.16 -8.41
C THR A 79 -3.17 12.95 -9.44
N ALA A 80 -3.98 11.90 -9.27
CA ALA A 80 -5.10 11.59 -10.15
C ALA A 80 -6.35 11.24 -9.35
N THR A 81 -7.51 11.55 -9.92
CA THR A 81 -8.79 11.01 -9.44
C THR A 81 -8.74 9.49 -9.53
N CYS A 82 -9.18 8.83 -8.47
CA CYS A 82 -9.13 7.38 -8.35
C CYS A 82 -10.49 6.81 -7.91
N THR A 83 -10.88 5.72 -8.56
CA THR A 83 -11.94 4.83 -8.12
C THR A 83 -11.33 3.65 -7.38
N PHE A 84 -11.78 3.45 -6.14
CA PHE A 84 -11.37 2.36 -5.27
C PHE A 84 -12.43 1.27 -5.34
N ILE A 85 -12.05 0.05 -5.71
CA ILE A 85 -12.94 -1.11 -5.75
C ILE A 85 -12.39 -2.17 -4.82
N PHE A 86 -13.21 -2.63 -3.88
CA PHE A 86 -12.84 -3.63 -2.89
C PHE A 86 -13.61 -4.93 -3.17
N SER A 87 -12.93 -6.07 -3.21
CA SER A 87 -13.59 -7.36 -3.46
C SER A 87 -12.74 -8.52 -2.96
N ASN A 88 -13.30 -9.36 -2.08
CA ASN A 88 -12.65 -10.59 -1.59
C ASN A 88 -11.20 -10.37 -1.09
N GLY A 89 -10.96 -9.27 -0.38
CA GLY A 89 -9.65 -8.88 0.11
C GLY A 89 -8.73 -8.23 -0.92
N ASN A 90 -9.15 -8.11 -2.19
CA ASN A 90 -8.47 -7.30 -3.18
C ASN A 90 -8.91 -5.83 -3.07
N MET A 91 -7.97 -4.94 -3.36
CA MET A 91 -8.16 -3.52 -3.60
C MET A 91 -7.66 -3.19 -5.00
N THR A 92 -8.57 -2.70 -5.83
CA THR A 92 -8.27 -2.17 -7.15
C THR A 92 -8.33 -0.64 -7.10
N LEU A 93 -7.27 0.01 -7.58
CA LEU A 93 -7.15 1.46 -7.71
C LEU A 93 -7.18 1.80 -9.19
N GLU A 94 -8.26 2.39 -9.67
CA GLU A 94 -8.44 2.73 -11.07
C GLU A 94 -8.40 4.25 -11.27
N THR A 95 -7.52 4.71 -12.14
CA THR A 95 -7.44 6.08 -12.65
C THR A 95 -7.63 6.04 -14.16
N ASP A 96 -7.75 7.20 -14.82
CA ASP A 96 -7.91 7.26 -16.27
C ASP A 96 -6.75 6.61 -17.06
N LYS A 97 -5.55 6.55 -16.47
CA LYS A 97 -4.32 6.10 -17.14
C LYS A 97 -3.73 4.82 -16.55
N HIS A 98 -4.04 4.52 -15.29
CA HIS A 98 -3.36 3.50 -14.53
C HIS A 98 -4.35 2.69 -13.69
N ASN A 99 -4.08 1.40 -13.59
CA ASN A 99 -4.80 0.47 -12.74
C ASN A 99 -3.80 -0.29 -11.88
N TRP A 100 -4.03 -0.33 -10.57
CA TRP A 100 -3.28 -1.17 -9.64
C TRP A 100 -4.22 -2.14 -8.93
N VAL A 101 -3.81 -3.40 -8.84
CA VAL A 101 -4.52 -4.44 -8.10
C VAL A 101 -3.62 -4.95 -6.98
N PHE A 102 -4.11 -4.91 -5.75
CA PHE A 102 -3.38 -5.37 -4.58
C PHE A 102 -4.26 -6.28 -3.72
N MET A 103 -3.62 -7.18 -2.98
CA MET A 103 -4.27 -7.83 -1.84
C MET A 103 -4.11 -6.95 -0.59
N THR A 104 -5.12 -6.94 0.25
CA THR A 104 -5.14 -6.22 1.52
C THR A 104 -4.99 -7.19 2.67
N TYR A 105 -4.03 -6.95 3.55
CA TYR A 105 -3.69 -7.81 4.68
C TYR A 105 -4.03 -7.17 6.04
N LYS A 106 -4.25 -5.85 6.06
CA LYS A 106 -4.72 -5.11 7.23
C LYS A 106 -5.46 -3.84 6.79
N ALA A 107 -6.58 -3.54 7.42
CA ALA A 107 -7.42 -2.38 7.14
C ALA A 107 -8.29 -2.06 8.36
N ASP A 108 -7.69 -1.54 9.44
CA ASP A 108 -8.35 -1.38 10.76
C ASP A 108 -8.75 0.06 11.10
N GLY A 109 -8.69 0.97 10.12
CA GLY A 109 -8.96 2.40 10.30
C GLY A 109 -7.81 3.22 10.91
N ARG A 110 -6.71 2.57 11.31
CA ARG A 110 -5.46 3.23 11.74
C ARG A 110 -4.29 2.89 10.84
N GLU A 111 -4.21 1.63 10.44
CA GLU A 111 -3.17 1.10 9.58
C GLU A 111 -3.77 0.28 8.44
N PHE A 112 -3.19 0.48 7.26
CA PHE A 112 -3.60 -0.17 6.04
C PHE A 112 -2.38 -0.82 5.37
N ILE A 113 -2.39 -2.15 5.25
CA ILE A 113 -1.28 -2.93 4.70
C ILE A 113 -1.78 -3.68 3.48
N PHE A 114 -1.14 -3.47 2.35
CA PHE A 114 -1.58 -4.00 1.06
C PHE A 114 -0.41 -4.18 0.10
N GLY A 115 -0.55 -5.05 -0.89
CA GLY A 115 0.48 -5.29 -1.89
C GLY A 115 0.43 -6.70 -2.46
N GLU A 116 1.57 -7.16 -2.93
CA GLU A 116 1.82 -8.54 -3.34
C GLU A 116 2.68 -9.23 -2.28
N LYS A 117 2.08 -10.13 -1.49
CA LYS A 117 2.80 -10.89 -0.45
C LYS A 117 4.02 -11.58 -1.04
N GLY A 118 5.14 -11.43 -0.34
CA GLY A 118 6.43 -11.96 -0.76
C GLY A 118 7.16 -11.13 -1.82
N ARG A 119 6.52 -10.14 -2.46
CA ARG A 119 7.14 -9.33 -3.52
C ARG A 119 7.25 -7.85 -3.16
N PHE A 120 6.13 -7.18 -2.96
CA PHE A 120 6.10 -5.74 -2.71
C PHE A 120 4.91 -5.34 -1.86
N MET A 121 5.18 -4.72 -0.71
CA MET A 121 4.19 -4.36 0.30
C MET A 121 4.22 -2.86 0.58
N TYR A 122 3.04 -2.28 0.72
CA TYR A 122 2.77 -0.92 1.16
C TYR A 122 2.21 -0.92 2.58
N TYR A 123 2.67 0.02 3.38
CA TYR A 123 2.15 0.29 4.73
C TYR A 123 1.71 1.74 4.78
N ALA A 124 0.43 1.96 5.07
CA ALA A 124 -0.18 3.28 5.13
C ALA A 124 -0.78 3.55 6.51
N LYS A 125 -0.84 4.83 6.87
CA LYS A 125 -1.53 5.32 8.08
C LYS A 125 -2.44 6.50 7.74
N HIS A 126 -3.53 6.57 8.48
CA HIS A 126 -4.51 7.65 8.47
C HIS A 126 -4.19 8.65 9.59
#